data_AF-A0A0V0VL97-F1
#
_entry.id   AF-A0A0V0VL97-F1
#
_cell.length_a   1.000
_cell.length_b   1.000
_cell.length_c   1.000
_cell.angle_alpha   90.00
_cell.angle_beta   90.00
_cell.angle_gamma   90.00
#
_symmetry.space_group_name_H-M   'P 1'
#
loop_
_entity.id
_entity.type
_entity.pdbx_description
1 polymer ?
#
loop_
_entity_poly.entity_id
_entity_poly.type
_entity_poly.pdbx_seq_one_letter_code
_entity_poly.pdbx_strand_id
1 'polypeptide(L)' 'MFLKGKPIRFGYTVWMLCGNDGYPYHMTIYQGKEIHAPKVPLSTRVIRSMVDIIQETSNTTRHTLYFDNFFNNY' A
#
# COMPACT_ATOMS: atom_id res chain seq x y z
N MET A 1 -2.62 -0.54 16.13
CA MET A 1 -3.19 -1.79 15.57
C MET A 1 -2.43 -2.98 16.15
N PHE A 2 -3.11 -4.11 16.43
CA PHE A 2 -2.43 -5.35 16.83
C PHE A 2 -2.12 -6.21 15.59
N LEU A 3 -0.85 -6.59 15.40
CA LEU A 3 -0.39 -7.43 14.29
C LEU A 3 0.10 -8.78 14.81
N LYS A 4 -0.74 -9.82 14.66
CA LYS A 4 -0.37 -11.19 15.01
C LYS A 4 0.77 -11.67 14.10
N GLY A 5 1.79 -12.29 14.69
CA GLY A 5 2.92 -12.88 13.96
C GLY A 5 4.08 -11.91 13.64
N LYS A 6 3.99 -10.63 14.04
CA LYS A 6 5.12 -9.69 13.95
C LYS A 6 5.92 -9.67 15.26
N PRO A 7 7.25 -9.40 15.21
CA PRO A 7 8.07 -9.25 16.41
C PRO A 7 7.54 -8.14 17.34
N ILE A 8 7.20 -6.99 16.76
CA ILE A 8 6.50 -5.89 17.45
C ILE A 8 5.02 -5.97 17.06
N ARG A 9 4.17 -6.24 18.05
CA ARG A 9 2.75 -6.54 17.80
C ARG A 9 1.83 -5.33 17.93
N PHE A 10 2.26 -4.27 18.62
CA PHE A 10 1.48 -3.05 18.79
C PHE A 10 2.25 -1.87 18.23
N GLY A 11 1.62 -1.15 17.31
CA GLY A 11 2.19 0.04 16.70
C GLY A 11 1.31 0.61 15.60
N TYR A 12 1.91 1.54 14.86
CA TYR A 12 1.36 2.08 13.63
C TYR A 12 1.83 1.26 12.44
N THR A 13 0.94 1.07 11.48
CA THR A 13 1.24 0.35 10.23
C THR A 13 1.43 1.39 9.14
N VAL A 14 2.45 1.21 8.31
CA VAL A 14 2.75 2.07 7.17
C VAL A 14 2.70 1.23 5.91
N TRP A 15 1.94 1.68 4.93
CA TRP A 15 1.95 1.15 3.58
C TRP A 15 3.04 1.84 2.79
N MET A 16 3.88 1.09 2.09
CA MET A 16 5.01 1.63 1.36
C MET A 16 5.05 1.09 -0.07
N LEU A 17 5.24 2.00 -1.02
CA LEU A 17 5.65 1.68 -2.38
C LEU A 17 7.17 1.89 -2.45
N CYS A 18 7.90 0.82 -2.71
CA CYS A 18 9.36 0.86 -2.79
C CYS A 18 9.85 0.39 -4.16
N GLY A 19 10.99 0.92 -4.58
CA GLY A 19 11.77 0.38 -5.69
C GLY A 19 12.36 -0.98 -5.36
N ASN A 20 12.84 -1.66 -6.40
CA ASN A 20 13.54 -2.95 -6.24
C ASN A 20 14.87 -2.81 -5.46
N ASP A 21 15.42 -1.60 -5.41
CA ASP A 21 16.57 -1.21 -4.58
C ASP A 21 16.21 -0.98 -3.10
N GLY A 22 14.92 -1.04 -2.76
CA GLY A 22 14.40 -0.76 -1.42
C GLY A 22 14.11 0.71 -1.16
N TYR A 23 14.29 1.61 -2.14
CA TYR A 23 14.05 3.03 -1.95
C TYR A 23 12.53 3.33 -1.85
N PRO A 24 12.04 3.98 -0.79
CA PRO A 24 10.63 4.28 -0.63
C PRO A 24 10.23 5.47 -1.51
N TYR A 25 9.36 5.24 -2.49
CA TYR A 25 8.80 6.31 -3.33
C TYR A 25 7.56 6.94 -2.72
N HIS A 26 6.75 6.14 -2.02
CA HIS A 26 5.57 6.64 -1.34
C HIS A 26 5.29 5.87 -0.06
N MET A 27 4.89 6.58 0.99
CA MET A 27 4.57 6.01 2.29
C MET A 27 3.29 6.66 2.82
N THR A 28 2.33 5.81 3.25
CA THR A 28 1.08 6.27 3.85
C THR A 28 0.81 5.51 5.14
N ILE A 29 0.51 6.24 6.22
CA ILE A 29 0.19 5.65 7.51
C ILE A 29 -1.23 5.10 7.47
N TYR A 30 -1.42 3.86 7.92
CA TYR A 30 -2.73 3.28 8.12
C TYR A 30 -3.41 3.92 9.35
N GLN A 31 -4.54 4.58 9.11
CA GLN A 31 -5.28 5.32 10.13
C GLN A 31 -6.48 4.57 10.74
N GLY A 32 -6.69 3.30 10.36
CA GLY A 32 -7.81 2.51 10.87
C GLY A 32 -9.04 2.58 9.96
N LYS A 33 -10.23 2.66 10.58
CA LYS A 33 -11.52 2.69 9.87
C LYS A 33 -11.84 4.12 9.44
N GLU A 34 -11.88 4.36 8.14
CA GLU A 34 -12.37 5.61 7.56
C GLU A 34 -13.90 5.66 7.58
N ILE A 35 -14.47 6.80 7.99
CA ILE A 35 -15.92 6.99 8.10
C ILE A 35 -16.57 7.14 6.71
N HIS A 36 -15.89 7.83 5.79
CA HIS A 36 -16.37 8.13 4.44
C HIS A 36 -15.68 7.29 3.35
N ALA A 37 -15.26 6.08 3.71
CA ALA A 37 -14.50 5.23 2.81
C ALA A 37 -15.37 4.75 1.62
N PRO A 38 -14.83 4.76 0.39
CA PRO A 38 -15.49 4.14 -0.76
C PRO A 38 -15.85 2.67 -0.49
N LYS A 39 -16.96 2.20 -1.08
CA LYS A 39 -17.43 0.80 -1.02
C LYS A 39 -16.58 -0.16 -1.86
N VAL A 40 -15.26 -0.10 -1.72
CA VAL A 40 -14.29 -1.02 -2.30
C VAL A 40 -13.36 -1.54 -1.20
N PRO A 41 -12.79 -2.75 -1.36
CA PRO A 41 -11.87 -3.32 -0.37
C PRO A 41 -10.69 -2.39 -0.06
N LEU A 42 -10.23 -2.40 1.19
CA LEU A 42 -9.09 -1.58 1.63
C LEU A 42 -7.85 -1.81 0.77
N SER A 43 -7.57 -3.08 0.43
CA SER A 43 -6.45 -3.47 -0.43
C SER A 43 -6.49 -2.74 -1.78
N THR A 44 -7.65 -2.74 -2.44
CA THR A 44 -7.87 -2.08 -3.73
C THR A 44 -7.68 -0.58 -3.63
N ARG A 45 -8.14 0.06 -2.54
CA ARG A 45 -7.96 1.50 -2.34
C ARG A 45 -6.48 1.88 -2.22
N VAL A 46 -5.73 1.14 -1.41
CA VAL A 46 -4.30 1.38 -1.21
C VAL A 46 -3.53 1.19 -2.51
N ILE A 47 -3.78 0.10 -3.25
CA ILE A 47 -3.10 -0.15 -4.54
C ILE A 47 -3.39 0.96 -5.53
N ARG A 48 -4.66 1.39 -5.68
CA ARG A 48 -5.01 2.49 -6.59
C ARG A 48 -4.21 3.75 -6.27
N SER A 49 -4.18 4.17 -5.00
CA SER A 49 -3.39 5.34 -4.60
C SER A 49 -1.90 5.21 -4.93
N MET A 50 -1.32 4.01 -4.82
CA MET A 50 0.08 3.79 -5.17
C MET A 50 0.32 3.79 -6.68
N VAL A 51 -0.59 3.20 -7.45
CA VAL A 51 -0.49 3.16 -8.93
C VAL A 51 -0.68 4.54 -9.53
N ASP A 52 -1.58 5.37 -8.99
CA ASP A 52 -1.80 6.75 -9.43
C ASP A 52 -0.49 7.55 -9.32
N ILE A 53 0.27 7.38 -8.23
CA ILE A 53 1.57 8.03 -8.05
C ILE A 53 2.59 7.57 -9.11
N ILE A 54 2.62 6.28 -9.43
CA ILE A 54 3.51 5.76 -10.48
C ILE A 54 3.15 6.38 -11.82
N GLN A 55 1.85 6.47 -12.15
CA GLN A 55 1.38 7.08 -13.39
C GLN A 55 1.74 8.56 -13.48
N GLU A 56 1.68 9.31 -12.36
CA GLU A 56 2.00 10.73 -12.32
C GLU A 56 3.50 11.02 -12.37
N THR A 57 4.33 10.15 -11.77
CA THR A 57 5.76 10.44 -11.54
C THR A 57 6.71 9.70 -12.45
N SER A 58 6.26 8.63 -13.11
CA SER A 58 7.12 7.80 -13.94
C SER A 58 7.10 8.20 -15.41
N ASN A 59 8.29 8.29 -16.00
CA ASN A 59 8.46 8.52 -17.43
C ASN A 59 8.33 7.24 -18.28
N THR A 60 8.17 6.07 -17.65
CA THR A 60 7.94 4.80 -18.36
C THR A 60 6.52 4.30 -18.16
N THR A 61 5.98 3.65 -19.20
CA THR A 61 4.63 3.07 -19.18
C THR A 61 4.63 1.60 -18.76
N ARG A 62 5.80 0.99 -18.53
CA ARG A 62 5.93 -0.43 -18.18
C ARG A 62 6.58 -0.59 -16.80
N HIS A 63 5.75 -0.97 -15.84
CA HIS A 63 6.17 -1.35 -14.50
C HIS A 63 5.72 -2.77 -14.19
N THR A 64 6.56 -3.51 -13.46
CA THR A 64 6.19 -4.78 -12.84
C THR A 64 5.99 -4.51 -11.36
N LEU A 65 4.79 -4.76 -10.85
CA LEU A 65 4.45 -4.54 -9.45
C LEU A 65 4.34 -5.89 -8.74
N TYR A 66 4.89 -5.96 -7.53
CA TYR A 66 4.84 -7.12 -6.67
C TYR A 66 4.01 -6.80 -5.44
N PHE A 67 3.06 -7.67 -5.14
CA PHE A 67 2.10 -7.49 -4.05
C PHE A 67 2.11 -8.72 -3.15
N ASP A 68 1.84 -8.51 -1.86
CA ASP A 68 1.54 -9.63 -0.97
C ASP A 68 0.12 -10.18 -1.22
N ASN A 69 -0.20 -11.28 -0.54
CA ASN A 69 -1.52 -11.90 -0.66
C ASN A 69 -2.67 -11.03 -0.14
N PHE A 70 -2.41 -10.08 0.77
CA PHE A 70 -3.45 -9.17 1.26
C PHE A 70 -3.91 -8.20 0.17
N PHE A 71 -2.99 -7.81 -0.71
CA PHE A 71 -3.26 -6.95 -1.85
C PHE A 71 -3.82 -7.70 -3.08
N ASN A 72 -3.70 -9.03 -3.09
CA ASN A 72 -4.15 -9.87 -4.20
C ASN A 72 -5.58 -10.40 -4.02
N ASN A 73 -6.57 -9.49 -3.95
CA ASN A 73 -7.98 -9.86 -4.01
C ASN A 73 -8.46 -9.79 -5.46
N TYR A 74 -8.75 -10.96 -6.06
CA TYR A 74 -9.43 -11.08 -7.35
C TYR A 74 -10.92 -10.78 -7.23
#